data_AF-A0A0F9A4Z7-F1
#
_entry.id   AF-A0A0F9A4Z7-F1
#
_cell.length_a   1.000
_cell.length_b   1.000
_cell.length_c   1.000
_cell.angle_alpha   90.00
_cell.angle_beta   90.00
_cell.angle_gamma   90.00
#
_symmetry.space_group_name_H-M   'P 1'
#
loop_
_entity.id
_entity.type
_entity.pdbx_description
1 polymer ?
#
loop_
_entity_poly.entity_id
_entity_poly.type
_entity_poly.pdbx_seq_one_letter_code
_entity_poly.pdbx_strand_id
1 'polypeptide(L)'
;MTFEEFEIQMALGSLSDTVKSQLAWDPNTPGTILTILARDAYWTVRHNVAKNSNAPVKALIALSTDKHWWIRREVAADSKTPEEILINMTEDDNITVRGNAALTLGRERDIDLGFDC
;
A
#
# COMPACT_ATOMS: atom_id res chain seq x y z
N MET A 1 -4.06 -11.13 -16.43
CA MET A 1 -5.39 -10.69 -15.98
C MET A 1 -6.32 -11.87 -16.15
N THR A 2 -6.89 -12.39 -15.07
CA THR A 2 -7.85 -13.49 -15.14
C THR A 2 -9.24 -12.98 -15.53
N PHE A 3 -10.14 -13.87 -15.95
CA PHE A 3 -11.53 -13.52 -16.23
C PHE A 3 -12.24 -12.96 -14.98
N GLU A 4 -11.96 -13.54 -13.81
CA GLU A 4 -12.48 -13.07 -12.52
C GLU A 4 -11.96 -11.66 -12.17
N GLU A 5 -10.67 -11.37 -12.39
CA GLU A 5 -10.13 -10.01 -12.18
C GLU A 5 -10.84 -8.98 -13.08
N PHE A 6 -11.21 -9.37 -14.30
CA PHE A 6 -11.94 -8.50 -15.22
C PHE A 6 -13.37 -8.21 -14.73
N GLU A 7 -14.09 -9.22 -14.26
CA GLU A 7 -15.44 -9.04 -13.68
C GLU A 7 -15.41 -8.14 -12.44
N ILE A 8 -14.44 -8.37 -11.53
CA ILE A 8 -14.25 -7.52 -10.34
C ILE A 8 -13.94 -6.09 -10.75
N GLN A 9 -13.05 -5.88 -11.72
CA GLN A 9 -12.71 -4.54 -12.22
C GLN A 9 -13.94 -3.82 -12.79
N MET A 10 -14.77 -4.52 -13.55
CA MET A 10 -16.01 -3.97 -14.11
C MET A 10 -17.01 -3.60 -13.02
N ALA A 11 -17.21 -4.48 -12.04
CA ALA A 11 -18.09 -4.23 -10.90
C ALA A 11 -17.61 -2.99 -10.11
N LEU A 12 -16.32 -2.94 -9.74
CA LEU A 12 -15.73 -1.79 -9.05
C LEU A 12 -15.82 -0.50 -9.86
N GLY A 13 -15.72 -0.57 -11.19
CA GLY A 13 -15.85 0.58 -12.08
C GLY A 13 -17.24 1.25 -12.04
N SER A 14 -18.28 0.50 -11.66
CA SER A 14 -19.65 1.02 -11.52
C SER A 14 -19.95 1.62 -10.14
N LEU A 15 -19.08 1.40 -9.15
CA LEU A 15 -19.27 1.89 -7.78
C LEU A 15 -18.81 3.34 -7.64
N SER A 16 -19.47 4.08 -6.74
CA SER A 16 -19.02 5.42 -6.38
C SER A 16 -17.65 5.39 -5.69
N ASP A 17 -16.93 6.50 -5.73
CA ASP A 17 -15.67 6.70 -5.00
C ASP A 17 -15.85 6.51 -3.49
N THR A 18 -17.02 6.85 -2.95
CA THR A 18 -17.35 6.66 -1.53
C THR A 18 -17.40 5.17 -1.17
N VAL A 19 -18.11 4.35 -1.96
CA VAL A 19 -18.20 2.90 -1.72
C VAL A 19 -16.82 2.25 -1.90
N LYS A 20 -16.08 2.63 -2.94
CA LYS A 20 -14.70 2.15 -3.13
C LYS A 20 -13.78 2.53 -1.98
N SER A 21 -13.93 3.74 -1.43
CA SER A 21 -13.15 4.20 -0.28
C SER A 21 -13.48 3.41 0.98
N GLN A 22 -14.75 3.01 1.17
CA GLN A 22 -15.17 2.14 2.27
C GLN A 22 -14.56 0.74 2.13
N LEU A 23 -14.64 0.13 0.94
CA LEU A 23 -14.00 -1.15 0.66
C LEU A 23 -12.49 -1.08 0.88
N ALA A 24 -11.83 -0.03 0.40
CA ALA A 24 -10.40 0.17 0.60
C ALA A 24 -10.01 0.29 2.08
N TRP A 25 -10.89 0.81 2.94
CA TRP A 25 -10.64 0.98 4.37
C TRP A 25 -10.98 -0.28 5.20
N ASP A 26 -11.92 -1.11 4.75
CA ASP A 26 -12.34 -2.29 5.50
C ASP A 26 -11.20 -3.33 5.55
N PRO A 27 -10.74 -3.72 6.76
CA PRO A 27 -9.70 -4.73 6.88
C PRO A 27 -10.14 -6.08 6.29
N ASN A 28 -11.42 -6.41 6.22
CA ASN A 28 -11.88 -7.70 5.70
C ASN A 28 -11.95 -7.75 4.17
N THR A 29 -11.66 -6.64 3.48
CA THR A 29 -11.69 -6.60 2.02
C THR A 29 -10.64 -7.54 1.43
N PRO A 30 -11.03 -8.45 0.52
CA PRO A 30 -10.10 -9.36 -0.14
C PRO A 30 -8.93 -8.64 -0.80
N GLY A 31 -7.73 -9.22 -0.69
CA GLY A 31 -6.51 -8.63 -1.27
C GLY A 31 -6.58 -8.42 -2.78
N THR A 32 -7.35 -9.24 -3.51
CA THR A 32 -7.59 -9.05 -4.96
C THR A 32 -8.30 -7.73 -5.25
N ILE A 33 -9.32 -7.39 -4.45
CA ILE A 33 -10.03 -6.11 -4.54
C ILE A 33 -9.09 -4.96 -4.16
N LEU A 34 -8.35 -5.07 -3.06
CA LEU A 34 -7.39 -4.04 -2.64
C LEU A 34 -6.30 -3.79 -3.70
N THR A 35 -5.84 -4.84 -4.37
CA THR A 35 -4.85 -4.74 -5.48
C THR A 35 -5.40 -3.94 -6.66
N ILE A 36 -6.69 -4.09 -6.97
CA ILE A 36 -7.36 -3.31 -8.02
C ILE A 36 -7.54 -1.86 -7.57
N LEU A 37 -8.05 -1.65 -6.35
CA LEU A 37 -8.30 -0.31 -5.79
C LEU A 37 -7.02 0.50 -5.58
N ALA A 38 -5.85 -0.15 -5.43
CA ALA A 38 -4.55 0.50 -5.39
C ALA A 38 -4.23 1.33 -6.66
N ARG A 39 -4.97 1.12 -7.75
CA ARG A 39 -4.83 1.85 -9.02
C ARG A 39 -6.02 2.75 -9.32
N ASP A 40 -6.91 2.95 -8.35
CA ASP A 40 -8.12 3.76 -8.56
C ASP A 40 -7.77 5.21 -8.90
N ALA A 41 -8.60 5.87 -9.71
CA ALA A 41 -8.39 7.26 -10.11
C ALA A 41 -8.37 8.22 -8.91
N TYR A 42 -9.18 7.95 -7.89
CA TYR A 42 -9.32 8.80 -6.71
C TYR A 42 -8.24 8.51 -5.68
N TRP A 43 -7.52 9.57 -5.28
CA TRP A 43 -6.42 9.45 -4.32
C TRP A 43 -6.90 9.01 -2.93
N THR A 44 -8.14 9.33 -2.55
CA THR A 44 -8.75 8.93 -1.28
C THR A 44 -8.89 7.41 -1.18
N VAL A 45 -9.32 6.75 -2.28
CA VAL A 45 -9.40 5.29 -2.38
C VAL A 45 -8.01 4.68 -2.22
N ARG A 46 -7.03 5.16 -3.01
CA ARG A 46 -5.65 4.65 -2.96
C ARG A 46 -4.97 4.85 -1.61
N HIS A 47 -5.21 5.99 -0.97
CA HIS A 47 -4.74 6.26 0.38
C HIS A 47 -5.33 5.28 1.40
N ASN A 48 -6.63 4.99 1.31
CA ASN A 48 -7.25 4.00 2.19
C ASN A 48 -6.68 2.60 1.97
N VAL A 49 -6.36 2.22 0.73
CA VAL A 49 -5.65 0.96 0.45
C VAL A 49 -4.28 0.95 1.13
N ALA A 50 -3.49 2.03 1.02
CA ALA A 50 -2.17 2.11 1.64
C ALA A 50 -2.22 1.99 3.18
N LYS A 51 -3.31 2.48 3.79
CA LYS A 51 -3.54 2.40 5.24
C LYS A 51 -4.14 1.07 5.72
N ASN A 52 -4.58 0.22 4.80
CA ASN A 52 -5.28 -1.00 5.15
C ASN A 52 -4.29 -2.03 5.69
N SER A 53 -4.51 -2.52 6.92
CA SER A 53 -3.64 -3.55 7.53
C SER A 53 -3.61 -4.86 6.75
N ASN A 54 -4.61 -5.12 5.90
CA ASN A 54 -4.67 -6.28 5.00
C ASN A 54 -4.29 -5.94 3.55
N ALA A 55 -3.74 -4.75 3.29
CA ALA A 55 -3.16 -4.42 2.00
C ALA A 55 -2.10 -5.47 1.59
N PRO A 56 -2.27 -6.14 0.45
CA PRO A 56 -1.28 -7.11 -0.01
C PRO A 56 -0.04 -6.41 -0.55
N VAL A 57 1.10 -7.10 -0.52
CA VAL A 57 2.39 -6.62 -1.05
C VAL A 57 2.27 -6.04 -2.46
N LYS A 58 1.49 -6.67 -3.34
CA LYS A 58 1.27 -6.19 -4.72
C LYS A 58 0.60 -4.81 -4.78
N ALA A 59 -0.29 -4.50 -3.83
CA ALA A 59 -0.90 -3.18 -3.71
C ALA A 59 0.13 -2.16 -3.19
N LEU A 60 0.91 -2.51 -2.17
CA LEU A 60 1.97 -1.66 -1.61
C LEU A 60 3.02 -1.29 -2.66
N ILE A 61 3.48 -2.27 -3.46
CA ILE A 61 4.39 -2.04 -4.59
C ILE A 61 3.80 -1.02 -5.57
N ALA A 62 2.53 -1.17 -5.95
CA ALA A 62 1.88 -0.22 -6.87
C ALA A 62 1.78 1.19 -6.29
N LEU A 63 1.52 1.31 -4.98
CA LEU A 63 1.35 2.59 -4.29
C LEU A 63 2.67 3.26 -3.90
N SER A 64 3.79 2.52 -3.87
CA SER A 64 5.13 3.05 -3.56
C SER A 64 5.59 4.18 -4.48
N THR A 65 5.01 4.26 -5.69
CA THR A 65 5.30 5.29 -6.69
C THR A 65 4.13 6.26 -6.92
N ASP A 66 3.16 6.30 -6.00
CA ASP A 66 2.01 7.20 -6.12
C ASP A 66 2.47 8.66 -6.21
N LYS A 67 1.81 9.45 -7.07
CA LYS A 67 2.09 10.87 -7.23
C LYS A 67 1.94 11.68 -5.94
N HIS A 68 1.12 11.22 -4.99
CA HIS A 68 0.94 11.89 -3.69
C HIS A 68 1.89 11.32 -2.64
N TRP A 69 2.78 12.17 -2.13
CA TRP A 69 3.77 11.77 -1.13
C TRP A 69 3.16 11.21 0.15
N TRP A 70 1.96 11.63 0.56
CA TRP A 70 1.31 11.08 1.76
C TRP A 70 0.83 9.64 1.57
N ILE A 71 0.55 9.19 0.34
CA ILE A 71 0.25 7.78 0.05
C ILE A 71 1.53 6.97 0.14
N ARG A 72 2.61 7.45 -0.49
CA ARG A 72 3.94 6.84 -0.38
C ARG A 72 4.42 6.76 1.06
N ARG A 73 4.12 7.77 1.88
CA ARG A 73 4.43 7.79 3.32
C ARG A 73 3.81 6.60 4.06
N GLU A 74 2.55 6.26 3.77
CA GLU A 74 1.88 5.12 4.39
C GLU A 74 2.55 3.80 3.97
N VAL A 75 2.86 3.66 2.68
CA VAL A 75 3.60 2.48 2.18
C VAL A 75 4.96 2.35 2.87
N ALA A 76 5.72 3.44 2.98
CA ALA A 76 7.03 3.45 3.65
C ALA A 76 6.95 3.11 5.15
N ALA A 77 5.79 3.30 5.79
CA ALA A 77 5.57 2.99 7.19
C ALA A 77 5.00 1.57 7.42
N ASP A 78 4.57 0.88 6.37
CA ASP A 78 4.01 -0.48 6.45
C ASP A 78 5.14 -1.52 6.44
N SER A 79 5.20 -2.36 7.49
CA SER A 79 6.19 -3.43 7.65
C SER A 79 5.99 -4.62 6.71
N LYS A 80 4.92 -4.64 5.90
CA LYS A 80 4.76 -5.61 4.81
C LYS A 80 5.34 -5.10 3.50
N THR A 81 5.76 -3.83 3.43
CA THR A 81 6.41 -3.30 2.23
C THR A 81 7.77 -3.99 2.05
N PRO A 82 8.04 -4.60 0.89
CA PRO A 82 9.30 -5.32 0.70
C PRO A 82 10.53 -4.45 0.89
N GLU A 83 11.61 -5.02 1.44
CA GLU A 83 12.87 -4.32 1.72
C GLU A 83 13.40 -3.57 0.49
N GLU A 84 13.40 -4.20 -0.69
CA GLU A 84 13.85 -3.57 -1.95
C GLU A 84 13.06 -2.29 -2.27
N ILE A 85 11.75 -2.29 -2.01
CA ILE A 85 10.90 -1.12 -2.23
C ILE A 85 11.22 -0.05 -1.18
N LEU A 86 11.39 -0.42 0.09
CA LEU A 86 11.78 0.51 1.13
C LEU A 86 13.14 1.16 0.84
N ILE A 87 14.13 0.40 0.35
CA ILE A 87 15.42 0.93 -0.08
C ILE A 87 15.24 1.98 -1.18
N ASN A 88 14.41 1.72 -2.18
CA ASN A 88 14.13 2.72 -3.21
C ASN A 88 13.47 3.99 -2.63
N MET A 89 12.62 3.83 -1.61
CA MET A 89 11.92 4.94 -0.95
C MET A 89 12.83 5.76 -0.02
N THR A 90 14.04 5.32 0.33
CA THR A 90 15.01 6.17 1.04
C THR A 90 15.55 7.30 0.19
N GLU A 91 15.38 7.21 -1.13
CA GLU A 91 15.74 8.24 -2.12
C GLU A 91 14.54 9.10 -2.55
N ASP A 92 13.37 8.97 -1.90
CA ASP A 92 12.17 9.73 -2.25
C ASP A 92 12.36 11.25 -2.11
N ASP A 93 11.77 12.02 -3.02
CA ASP A 93 11.81 13.50 -2.97
C ASP A 93 11.27 14.07 -1.66
N ASN A 94 10.34 13.37 -0.99
CA ASN A 94 9.75 13.80 0.26
C ASN A 94 10.52 13.26 1.48
N ILE A 95 11.00 14.18 2.33
CA ILE A 95 11.77 13.84 3.54
C ILE A 95 11.02 12.91 4.52
N THR A 96 9.70 13.01 4.61
CA THR A 96 8.89 12.16 5.51
C THR A 96 8.84 10.73 5.00
N VAL A 97 8.75 10.56 3.68
CA VAL A 97 8.77 9.23 3.05
C VAL A 97 10.12 8.57 3.27
N ARG A 98 11.23 9.28 3.02
CA ARG A 98 12.59 8.80 3.28
C ARG A 98 12.80 8.39 4.74
N GLY A 99 12.36 9.24 5.67
CA GLY A 99 12.47 8.97 7.10
C GLY A 99 11.71 7.71 7.51
N ASN A 100 10.46 7.55 7.05
CA ASN A 100 9.67 6.37 7.33
C ASN A 100 10.31 5.11 6.73
N ALA A 101 10.78 5.16 5.49
CA ALA A 101 11.42 4.02 4.84
C ALA A 101 12.68 3.56 5.60
N ALA A 102 13.55 4.50 5.96
CA ALA A 102 14.75 4.21 6.74
C ALA A 102 14.42 3.66 8.15
N LEU A 103 13.39 4.20 8.80
CA LEU A 103 12.93 3.69 10.10
C LEU A 103 12.36 2.28 10.00
N THR A 104 11.57 1.98 8.97
CA THR A 104 11.00 0.64 8.75
C THR A 104 12.09 -0.39 8.45
N LEU A 105 13.07 -0.05 7.60
CA LEU A 105 14.25 -0.89 7.36
C LEU A 105 15.07 -1.16 8.63
N GLY A 106 15.23 -0.15 9.49
CA GLY A 106 15.92 -0.30 10.78
C GLY A 106 15.21 -1.28 11.71
N ARG A 107 13.87 -1.22 11.76
CA ARG A 107 13.06 -2.13 12.59
C ARG A 107 13.18 -3.59 12.16
N GLU A 108 13.22 -3.86 10.86
CA GLU A 108 13.38 -5.23 10.36
C GLU A 108 14.76 -5.81 10.70
N ARG A 109 15.81 -4.98 10.62
CA ARG A 109 17.17 -5.39 10.99
C ARG A 109 17.33 -5.73 12.48
N ASP A 110 16.61 -5.04 13.35
CA ASP A 110 16.61 -5.34 14.78
C ASP A 110 15.87 -6.65 15.10
N ILE A 111 14.89 -7.06 14.28
CA ILE A 111 14.15 -8.33 14.42
C ILE A 111 15.01 -9.52 13.97
N ASP A 112 15.74 -9.38 12.85
CA ASP A 112 16.59 -10.45 12.31
C ASP A 112 17.84 -10.72 13.17
N LEU A 113 18.26 -9.76 14.01
CA LEU A 113 19.39 -9.92 14.92
C LEU A 113 19.04 -10.68 16.21
N GLY A 114 17.80 -11.13 16.39
CA GLY A 114 17.44 -12.06 17.46
C GLY A 114 17.97 -11.64 18.83
N PHE A 115 17.48 -10.50 19.35
CA PHE A 115 17.59 -10.26 20.80
C PHE A 115 16.69 -11.25 21.55
N ASP A 116 17.11 -12.52 21.56
CA ASP A 116 16.83 -13.46 22.65
C ASP A 116 17.48 -12.84 23.90
N CYS A 117 16.63 -12.27 24.76
CA CYS A 117 16.91 -12.12 26.18
C CYS A 117 16.12 -13.17 26.95
#